data_AF-R1HU75-F1
#
_entry.id   AF-R1HU75-F1
#
_cell.length_a   1.000
_cell.length_b   1.000
_cell.length_c   1.000
_cell.angle_alpha   90.00
_cell.angle_beta   90.00
_cell.angle_gamma   90.00
#
_symmetry.space_group_name_H-M   'P 1'
#
loop_
_entity.id
_entity.type
_entity.pdbx_description
1 polymer ?
#
loop_
_entity_poly.entity_id
_entity_poly.type
_entity_poly.pdbx_seq_one_letter_code
_entity_poly.pdbx_strand_id
1 'polypeptide(L)'
;MTIEVFEHPALSSAAAQLSALRAAAGRLGVPDPVAALRHLDCSPASISASASAVDTGALGMTAAQEEFRAGVDRAETGGSSEAFGTWADTVDGQYGAAARAAASTAALGVRIAAALDELAKSAAAEVCSLAEAASAAVDAVLAGDRSAEVVSEVSAACTAVLRTVSAKVAALTGLAAELEPLTTPAVQLS
;
A
#
# COMPACT_ATOMS: atom_id res chain seq x y z
N MET A 1 17.38 11.32 -21.15
CA MET A 1 17.09 10.55 -19.92
C MET A 1 15.67 10.85 -19.51
N THR A 2 14.77 9.89 -19.61
CA THR A 2 13.46 9.96 -18.96
C THR A 2 13.66 9.64 -17.49
N ILE A 3 13.32 10.56 -16.59
CA ILE A 3 13.28 10.27 -15.16
C ILE A 3 12.06 9.37 -14.96
N GLU A 4 12.27 8.11 -14.62
CA GLU A 4 11.17 7.25 -14.20
C GLU A 4 10.67 7.73 -12.84
N VAL A 5 9.38 8.06 -12.79
CA VAL A 5 8.72 8.54 -11.59
C VAL A 5 8.02 7.35 -10.96
N PHE A 6 8.45 6.99 -9.75
CA PHE A 6 7.73 6.05 -8.88
C PHE A 6 6.94 6.86 -7.87
N GLU A 7 5.75 6.38 -7.50
CA GLU A 7 4.97 6.99 -6.42
C GLU A 7 5.71 6.86 -5.08
N HIS A 8 6.42 5.74 -4.89
CA HIS A 8 7.22 5.50 -3.69
C HIS A 8 8.63 6.13 -3.78
N PRO A 9 9.03 7.00 -2.83
CA PRO A 9 10.32 7.70 -2.91
C PRO A 9 11.54 6.76 -2.81
N ALA A 10 11.43 5.67 -2.05
CA ALA A 10 12.51 4.67 -1.97
C ALA A 10 12.71 3.93 -3.30
N LEU A 11 11.63 3.66 -4.05
CA LEU A 11 11.73 3.01 -5.35
C LEU A 11 12.27 3.97 -6.41
N SER A 12 11.89 5.26 -6.35
CA SER A 12 12.50 6.31 -7.17
C SER A 12 14.02 6.39 -6.96
N SER A 13 14.46 6.34 -5.69
CA SER A 13 15.88 6.37 -5.33
C SER A 13 16.61 5.10 -5.81
N ALA A 14 16.00 3.93 -5.63
CA ALA A 14 16.55 2.67 -6.12
C ALA A 14 16.67 2.65 -7.64
N ALA A 15 15.65 3.09 -8.38
CA ALA A 15 15.67 3.17 -9.83
C ALA A 15 16.83 4.05 -10.35
N ALA A 16 17.13 5.16 -9.66
CA ALA A 16 18.28 5.99 -9.99
C ALA A 16 19.62 5.24 -9.81
N GLN A 17 19.77 4.48 -8.71
CA GLN A 17 20.97 3.68 -8.44
C GLN A 17 21.11 2.49 -9.41
N LEU A 18 20.00 1.88 -9.82
CA LEU A 18 19.98 0.79 -10.80
C LEU A 18 20.19 1.26 -12.24
N SER A 19 20.29 2.56 -12.52
CA SER A 19 20.39 3.10 -13.88
C SER A 19 21.57 2.57 -14.68
N ALA A 20 22.74 2.38 -14.05
CA ALA A 20 23.91 1.79 -14.69
C ALA A 20 23.71 0.30 -14.99
N LEU A 21 23.17 -0.45 -14.03
CA LEU A 21 22.82 -1.87 -14.22
C LEU A 21 21.81 -2.05 -15.36
N ARG A 22 20.80 -1.18 -15.44
CA ARG A 22 19.84 -1.14 -16.55
C ARG A 22 20.52 -0.87 -17.89
N ALA A 23 21.45 0.08 -17.95
CA ALA A 23 22.18 0.39 -19.17
C ALA A 23 23.04 -0.80 -19.63
N ALA A 24 23.72 -1.48 -18.71
CA ALA A 24 24.46 -2.71 -18.99
C ALA A 24 23.51 -3.83 -19.45
N ALA A 25 22.40 -4.03 -18.75
CA ALA A 25 21.37 -5.01 -19.10
C ALA A 25 20.86 -4.83 -20.53
N GLY A 26 20.56 -3.58 -20.92
CA GLY A 26 20.14 -3.24 -22.29
C GLY A 26 21.18 -3.55 -23.36
N ARG A 27 22.48 -3.44 -23.05
CA ARG A 27 23.56 -3.83 -23.99
C ARG A 27 23.70 -5.34 -24.15
N LEU A 28 23.32 -6.10 -23.13
CA LEU A 28 23.39 -7.56 -23.10
C LEU A 28 22.08 -8.23 -23.55
N GLY A 29 20.99 -7.46 -23.69
CA GLY A 29 19.67 -7.99 -24.03
C GLY A 29 19.03 -8.79 -22.90
N VAL A 30 19.41 -8.52 -21.64
CA VAL A 30 18.82 -9.17 -20.45
C VAL A 30 17.68 -8.31 -19.87
N PRO A 31 16.80 -8.88 -19.02
CA PRO A 31 15.64 -8.17 -18.49
C PRO A 31 15.99 -6.88 -17.74
N ASP A 32 15.14 -5.86 -17.89
CA ASP A 32 15.28 -4.56 -17.23
C ASP A 32 14.97 -4.67 -15.72
N PRO A 33 15.97 -4.50 -14.84
CA PRO A 33 15.75 -4.62 -13.40
C PRO A 33 14.91 -3.47 -12.81
N VAL A 34 14.85 -2.31 -13.48
CA VAL A 34 14.01 -1.18 -13.04
C VAL A 34 12.55 -1.40 -13.43
N ALA A 35 12.29 -2.06 -14.56
CA ALA A 35 10.93 -2.43 -14.95
C ALA A 35 10.29 -3.36 -13.90
N ALA A 36 11.07 -4.23 -13.25
CA ALA A 36 10.59 -5.10 -12.18
C ALA A 36 10.06 -4.30 -10.98
N LEU A 37 10.73 -3.21 -10.58
CA LEU A 37 10.31 -2.39 -9.44
C LEU A 37 8.90 -1.83 -9.57
N ARG A 38 8.38 -1.66 -10.80
CA ARG A 38 7.02 -1.18 -11.03
C ARG A 38 5.94 -2.11 -10.48
N HIS A 39 6.25 -3.39 -10.27
CA HIS A 39 5.33 -4.32 -9.63
C HIS A 39 5.15 -4.07 -8.12
N LEU A 40 6.00 -3.23 -7.53
CA LEU A 40 5.91 -2.79 -6.13
C LEU A 40 5.53 -1.31 -6.00
N ASP A 41 5.32 -0.61 -7.11
CA ASP A 41 5.01 0.81 -7.08
C ASP A 41 3.59 1.03 -6.55
N CYS A 42 3.52 1.66 -5.38
CA CYS A 42 2.29 1.98 -4.69
C CYS A 42 2.47 3.30 -3.92
N SER A 43 1.36 3.95 -3.58
CA SER A 43 1.35 5.15 -2.73
C SER A 43 0.78 4.86 -1.34
N PRO A 44 1.61 4.35 -0.39
CA PRO A 44 1.26 4.27 1.03
C PRO A 44 0.74 5.58 1.62
N ALA A 45 1.26 6.72 1.15
CA ALA A 45 0.82 8.05 1.59
C ALA A 45 -0.65 8.31 1.22
N SER A 46 -1.06 7.96 0.01
CA SER A 46 -2.46 8.11 -0.43
C SER A 46 -3.41 7.19 0.33
N ILE A 47 -2.98 5.97 0.64
CA ILE A 47 -3.75 5.03 1.48
C ILE A 47 -3.88 5.58 2.91
N SER A 48 -2.78 6.06 3.50
CA SER A 48 -2.78 6.68 4.83
C SER A 48 -3.71 7.91 4.90
N ALA A 49 -3.68 8.76 3.86
CA ALA A 49 -4.56 9.91 3.77
C ALA A 49 -6.04 9.51 3.69
N SER A 50 -6.34 8.48 2.89
CA SER A 50 -7.70 7.92 2.79
C SER A 50 -8.17 7.34 4.12
N ALA A 51 -7.30 6.59 4.81
CA ALA A 51 -7.59 6.06 6.14
C ALA A 51 -7.88 7.16 7.16
N SER A 52 -7.10 8.24 7.14
CA SER A 52 -7.33 9.41 8.01
C SER A 52 -8.65 10.13 7.71
N ALA A 53 -9.05 10.22 6.44
CA ALA A 53 -10.34 10.77 6.05
C ALA A 53 -11.50 9.90 6.56
N VAL A 54 -11.38 8.57 6.48
CA VAL A 54 -12.37 7.62 7.02
C VAL A 54 -12.46 7.73 8.55
N ASP A 55 -11.33 7.86 9.25
CA ASP A 55 -11.30 8.06 10.70
C ASP A 55 -12.02 9.35 11.12
N THR A 56 -11.77 10.44 10.38
CA THR A 56 -12.48 11.71 10.57
C THR A 56 -13.99 11.53 10.34
N GLY A 57 -14.38 10.75 9.34
CA GLY A 57 -15.78 10.37 9.11
C GLY A 57 -16.40 9.58 10.27
N ALA A 58 -15.63 8.69 10.92
CA ALA A 58 -16.07 7.93 12.09
C ALA A 58 -16.38 8.84 13.29
N LEU A 59 -15.57 9.88 13.49
CA LEU A 59 -15.83 10.92 14.50
C LEU A 59 -17.11 11.69 14.19
N GLY A 60 -17.34 12.03 12.91
CA GLY A 60 -18.58 12.67 12.47
C GLY A 60 -19.82 11.81 12.74
N MET A 61 -19.74 10.50 12.53
CA MET A 61 -20.83 9.56 12.85
C MET A 61 -21.10 9.47 14.35
N THR A 62 -20.05 9.49 15.17
CA THR A 62 -20.19 9.54 16.64
C THR A 62 -20.90 10.81 17.09
N ALA A 63 -20.50 11.97 16.55
CA ALA A 63 -21.16 13.24 16.86
C ALA A 63 -22.64 13.24 16.42
N ALA A 64 -22.94 12.73 15.22
CA ALA A 64 -24.31 12.60 14.73
C ALA A 64 -25.15 11.67 15.63
N GLN A 65 -24.55 10.59 16.15
CA GLN A 65 -25.19 9.69 17.11
C GLN A 65 -25.57 10.41 18.40
N GLU A 66 -24.67 11.23 18.94
CA GLU A 66 -24.92 12.02 20.16
C GLU A 66 -26.04 13.04 19.96
N GLU A 67 -26.03 13.76 18.83
CA GLU A 67 -27.11 14.68 18.48
C GLU A 67 -28.46 13.96 18.30
N PHE A 68 -28.45 12.78 17.68
CA PHE A 68 -29.62 11.93 17.52
C PHE A 68 -30.20 11.52 18.88
N ARG A 69 -29.37 10.99 19.80
CA ARG A 69 -29.79 10.63 21.16
C ARG A 69 -30.39 11.81 21.91
N ALA A 70 -29.74 12.97 21.87
CA ALA A 70 -30.28 14.18 22.49
C ALA A 70 -31.62 14.63 21.87
N GLY A 71 -31.87 14.30 20.59
CA GLY A 71 -33.16 14.49 19.93
C GLY A 71 -34.24 13.51 20.40
N VAL A 72 -33.87 12.23 20.54
CA VAL A 72 -34.74 11.16 21.06
C VAL A 72 -35.19 11.48 22.49
N ASP A 73 -34.26 11.83 23.39
CA ASP A 73 -34.55 12.18 24.78
C ASP A 73 -35.59 13.32 24.88
N ARG A 74 -35.47 14.33 24.02
CA ARG A 74 -36.43 15.44 23.94
C ARG A 74 -37.81 14.99 23.46
N ALA A 75 -37.87 14.08 22.48
CA ALA A 75 -39.13 13.55 21.95
C ALA A 75 -39.87 12.67 22.98
N GLU A 76 -39.14 11.87 23.77
CA GLU A 76 -39.72 11.01 24.80
C GLU A 76 -40.40 11.81 25.92
N THR A 77 -39.83 12.95 26.31
CA THR A 77 -40.50 13.86 27.27
C THR A 77 -41.81 14.47 26.76
N GLY A 78 -42.09 14.35 25.45
CA GLY A 78 -43.32 14.80 24.80
C GLY A 78 -44.42 13.75 24.65
N GLY A 79 -44.22 12.51 25.13
CA GLY A 79 -45.21 11.43 25.08
C GLY A 79 -45.14 10.52 23.85
N SER A 80 -43.93 10.13 23.43
CA SER A 80 -43.72 9.23 22.29
C SER A 80 -44.29 7.82 22.53
N SER A 81 -44.61 7.11 21.44
CA SER A 81 -45.08 5.73 21.47
C SER A 81 -43.92 4.72 21.60
N GLU A 82 -44.22 3.50 22.06
CA GLU A 82 -43.25 2.39 22.16
C GLU A 82 -42.57 2.06 20.81
N ALA A 83 -43.31 2.21 19.70
CA ALA A 83 -42.79 2.01 18.35
C ALA A 83 -41.70 3.04 17.98
N PHE A 84 -41.78 4.26 18.50
CA PHE A 84 -40.74 5.27 18.31
C PHE A 84 -39.46 4.88 19.05
N GLY A 85 -39.57 4.38 20.29
CA GLY A 85 -38.41 3.92 21.07
C GLY A 85 -37.65 2.78 20.36
N THR A 86 -38.37 1.76 19.87
CA THR A 86 -37.73 0.64 19.14
C THR A 86 -37.03 1.11 17.86
N TRP A 87 -37.63 2.05 17.12
CA TRP A 87 -37.00 2.63 15.94
C TRP A 87 -35.78 3.47 16.31
N ALA A 88 -35.87 4.26 17.38
CA ALA A 88 -34.77 5.09 17.86
C ALA A 88 -33.56 4.24 18.28
N ASP A 89 -33.78 3.16 19.04
CA ASP A 89 -32.74 2.20 19.41
C ASP A 89 -32.08 1.57 18.17
N THR A 90 -32.87 1.26 17.14
CA THR A 90 -32.36 0.69 15.89
C THR A 90 -31.44 1.67 15.16
N VAL A 91 -31.86 2.92 15.00
CA VAL A 91 -31.07 3.96 14.32
C VAL A 91 -29.81 4.32 15.13
N ASP A 92 -29.92 4.41 16.46
CA ASP A 92 -28.77 4.59 17.34
C ASP A 92 -27.75 3.45 17.19
N GLY A 93 -28.23 2.20 17.15
CA GLY A 93 -27.42 1.02 16.88
C GLY A 93 -26.71 1.08 15.53
N GLN A 94 -27.38 1.57 14.49
CA GLN A 94 -26.81 1.75 13.15
C GLN A 94 -25.70 2.80 13.12
N TYR A 95 -25.88 3.95 13.78
CA TYR A 95 -24.83 4.95 13.91
C TYR A 95 -23.60 4.39 14.63
N GLY A 96 -23.81 3.71 15.77
CA GLY A 96 -22.71 3.10 16.51
C GLY A 96 -21.99 2.00 15.73
N ALA A 97 -22.72 1.19 14.95
CA ALA A 97 -22.13 0.18 14.08
C ALA A 97 -21.32 0.83 12.93
N ALA A 98 -21.85 1.86 12.29
CA ALA A 98 -21.17 2.59 11.23
C ALA A 98 -19.89 3.28 11.72
N ALA A 99 -19.93 3.93 12.90
CA ALA A 99 -18.76 4.56 13.51
C ALA A 99 -17.66 3.54 13.81
N ARG A 100 -18.01 2.39 14.41
CA ARG A 100 -17.04 1.31 14.70
C ARG A 100 -16.44 0.73 13.42
N ALA A 101 -17.25 0.50 12.39
CA ALA A 101 -16.78 -0.02 11.11
C ALA A 101 -15.83 0.96 10.40
N ALA A 102 -16.16 2.25 10.40
CA ALA A 102 -15.31 3.30 9.85
C ALA A 102 -13.96 3.37 10.59
N ALA A 103 -13.97 3.39 11.93
CA ALA A 103 -12.75 3.38 12.74
C ALA A 103 -11.89 2.12 12.48
N SER A 104 -12.51 0.94 12.41
CA SER A 104 -11.78 -0.30 12.10
C SER A 104 -11.19 -0.30 10.69
N THR A 105 -11.91 0.27 9.72
CA THR A 105 -11.45 0.41 8.33
C THR A 105 -10.25 1.35 8.25
N ALA A 106 -10.31 2.49 8.94
CA ALA A 106 -9.20 3.42 9.02
C ALA A 106 -7.96 2.76 9.64
N ALA A 107 -8.11 2.08 10.78
CA ALA A 107 -7.01 1.39 11.44
C ALA A 107 -6.36 0.32 10.54
N LEU A 108 -7.16 -0.44 9.79
CA LEU A 108 -6.65 -1.41 8.82
C LEU A 108 -5.92 -0.72 7.65
N GLY A 109 -6.47 0.37 7.12
CA GLY A 109 -5.83 1.16 6.06
C GLY A 109 -4.45 1.68 6.46
N VAL A 110 -4.29 2.19 7.69
CA VAL A 110 -3.00 2.63 8.23
C VAL A 110 -2.00 1.47 8.31
N ARG A 111 -2.42 0.30 8.81
CA ARG A 111 -1.54 -0.88 8.90
C ARG A 111 -1.08 -1.35 7.52
N ILE A 112 -1.98 -1.40 6.54
CA ILE A 112 -1.66 -1.79 5.17
C ILE A 112 -0.70 -0.78 4.54
N ALA A 113 -0.94 0.52 4.70
CA ALA A 113 -0.03 1.54 4.22
C ALA A 113 1.38 1.36 4.80
N ALA A 114 1.50 1.15 6.11
CA ALA A 114 2.78 0.92 6.77
C ALA A 114 3.48 -0.35 6.26
N ALA A 115 2.74 -1.45 6.06
CA ALA A 115 3.30 -2.69 5.54
C ALA A 115 3.79 -2.55 4.08
N LEU A 116 3.04 -1.83 3.25
CA LEU A 116 3.44 -1.53 1.86
C LEU A 116 4.68 -0.64 1.79
N ASP A 117 4.75 0.39 2.63
CA ASP A 117 5.92 1.29 2.75
C ASP A 117 7.17 0.51 3.18
N GLU A 118 7.06 -0.34 4.20
CA GLU A 118 8.18 -1.17 4.65
C GLU A 118 8.62 -2.19 3.58
N LEU A 119 7.66 -2.81 2.89
CA LEU A 119 7.96 -3.73 1.79
C LEU A 119 8.73 -3.03 0.66
N ALA A 120 8.30 -1.83 0.26
CA ALA A 120 8.94 -1.03 -0.77
C ALA A 120 10.34 -0.57 -0.35
N LYS A 121 10.52 -0.13 0.91
CA LYS A 121 11.84 0.22 1.48
C LYS A 121 12.79 -0.97 1.51
N SER A 122 12.32 -2.12 2.01
CA SER A 122 13.10 -3.35 2.08
C SER A 122 13.50 -3.84 0.69
N ALA A 123 12.57 -3.82 -0.27
CA ALA A 123 12.87 -4.16 -1.66
C ALA A 123 13.91 -3.21 -2.25
N ALA A 124 13.74 -1.89 -2.08
CA ALA A 124 14.68 -0.88 -2.53
C ALA A 124 16.09 -1.13 -1.99
N ALA A 125 16.23 -1.36 -0.69
CA ALA A 125 17.53 -1.62 -0.07
C ALA A 125 18.21 -2.88 -0.62
N GLU A 126 17.46 -3.99 -0.74
CA GLU A 126 17.99 -5.25 -1.26
C GLU A 126 18.44 -5.13 -2.73
N VAL A 127 17.66 -4.49 -3.60
CA VAL A 127 18.03 -4.33 -5.02
C VAL A 127 19.22 -3.38 -5.21
N CYS A 128 19.33 -2.34 -4.37
CA CYS A 128 20.48 -1.44 -4.38
C CYS A 128 21.75 -2.21 -4.00
N SER A 129 21.70 -3.04 -2.95
CA SER A 129 22.84 -3.88 -2.55
C SER A 129 23.27 -4.85 -3.65
N LEU A 130 22.32 -5.45 -4.38
CA LEU A 130 22.62 -6.30 -5.54
C LEU A 130 23.29 -5.52 -6.68
N ALA A 131 22.84 -4.30 -6.96
CA ALA A 131 23.43 -3.45 -7.98
C ALA A 131 24.85 -2.99 -7.59
N GLU A 132 25.06 -2.64 -6.32
CA GLU A 132 26.38 -2.30 -5.78
C GLU A 132 27.36 -3.47 -5.89
N ALA A 133 26.92 -4.69 -5.54
CA ALA A 133 27.74 -5.89 -5.62
C ALA A 133 28.21 -6.18 -7.06
N ALA A 134 27.40 -5.85 -8.08
CA ALA A 134 27.70 -6.07 -9.49
C ALA A 134 28.36 -4.85 -10.18
N SER A 135 28.68 -3.78 -9.45
CA SER A 135 29.12 -2.49 -10.00
C SER A 135 30.34 -2.62 -10.92
N ALA A 136 31.35 -3.41 -10.54
CA ALA A 136 32.55 -3.61 -11.35
C ALA A 136 32.25 -4.30 -12.69
N ALA A 137 31.39 -5.32 -12.69
CA ALA A 137 30.96 -5.99 -13.92
C ALA A 137 30.11 -5.07 -14.80
N VAL A 138 29.23 -4.26 -14.20
CA VAL A 138 28.45 -3.24 -14.90
C VAL A 138 29.38 -2.25 -15.61
N ASP A 139 30.38 -1.72 -14.92
CA ASP A 139 31.36 -0.80 -15.50
C ASP A 139 32.14 -1.45 -16.65
N ALA A 140 32.53 -2.72 -16.52
CA ALA A 140 33.20 -3.47 -17.58
C ALA A 140 32.31 -3.62 -18.83
N VAL A 141 31.02 -3.97 -18.69
CA VAL A 141 30.06 -4.01 -19.81
C VAL A 141 29.88 -2.63 -20.44
N LEU A 142 29.84 -1.58 -19.61
CA LEU A 142 29.71 -0.20 -20.09
C LEU A 142 30.97 0.29 -20.81
N ALA A 143 32.14 -0.25 -20.48
CA ALA A 143 33.39 -0.06 -21.22
C ALA A 143 33.50 -0.94 -22.49
N GLY A 144 32.60 -1.92 -22.67
CA GLY A 144 32.51 -2.77 -23.85
C GLY A 144 33.05 -4.20 -23.67
N ASP A 145 33.42 -4.59 -22.44
CA ASP A 145 33.76 -5.97 -22.13
C ASP A 145 32.53 -6.88 -22.29
N ARG A 146 32.74 -8.01 -22.94
CA ARG A 146 31.73 -9.05 -23.18
C ARG A 146 32.25 -10.45 -22.85
N SER A 147 33.27 -10.53 -21.99
CA SER A 147 33.74 -11.79 -21.41
C SER A 147 32.58 -12.52 -20.74
N ALA A 148 32.62 -13.86 -20.79
CA ALA A 148 31.52 -14.68 -20.30
C ALA A 148 31.27 -14.47 -18.80
N GLU A 149 32.33 -14.22 -18.04
CA GLU A 149 32.31 -13.93 -16.61
C GLU A 149 31.52 -12.65 -16.32
N VAL A 150 31.87 -11.55 -16.98
CA VAL A 150 31.23 -10.23 -16.80
C VAL A 150 29.76 -10.27 -17.23
N VAL A 151 29.45 -10.90 -18.36
CA VAL A 151 28.07 -11.07 -18.84
C VAL A 151 27.25 -11.91 -17.85
N SER A 152 27.83 -12.99 -17.33
CA SER A 152 27.18 -13.86 -16.35
C SER A 152 26.85 -13.11 -15.06
N GLU A 153 27.78 -12.29 -14.55
CA GLU A 153 27.61 -11.53 -13.32
C GLU A 153 26.49 -10.48 -13.43
N VAL A 154 26.47 -9.69 -14.51
CA VAL A 154 25.38 -8.72 -14.76
C VAL A 154 24.03 -9.42 -14.94
N SER A 155 24.01 -10.55 -15.66
CA SER A 155 22.79 -11.34 -15.87
C SER A 155 22.27 -11.94 -14.55
N ALA A 156 23.17 -12.41 -13.69
CA ALA A 156 22.85 -12.95 -12.38
C ALA A 156 22.30 -11.85 -11.45
N ALA A 157 22.89 -10.66 -11.46
CA ALA A 157 22.41 -9.51 -10.70
C ALA A 157 20.99 -9.09 -11.14
N CYS A 158 20.74 -8.97 -12.45
CA CYS A 158 19.40 -8.66 -12.96
C CYS A 158 18.38 -9.74 -12.55
N THR A 159 18.76 -11.02 -12.67
CA THR A 159 17.90 -12.14 -12.26
C THR A 159 17.62 -12.13 -10.76
N ALA A 160 18.61 -11.78 -9.94
CA ALA A 160 18.46 -11.65 -8.50
C ALA A 160 17.49 -10.51 -8.15
N VAL A 161 17.61 -9.35 -8.79
CA VAL A 161 16.65 -8.24 -8.62
C VAL A 161 15.22 -8.68 -8.95
N LEU A 162 15.01 -9.32 -10.10
CA LEU A 162 13.68 -9.82 -10.48
C LEU A 162 13.12 -10.82 -9.47
N ARG A 163 13.98 -11.70 -8.93
CA ARG A 163 13.59 -12.68 -7.91
C ARG A 163 13.22 -12.02 -6.59
N THR A 164 14.01 -11.03 -6.14
CA THR A 164 13.73 -10.25 -4.94
C THR A 164 12.38 -9.55 -5.07
N VAL A 165 12.14 -8.84 -6.17
CA VAL A 165 10.85 -8.19 -6.43
C VAL A 165 9.71 -9.21 -6.43
N SER A 166 9.86 -10.33 -7.14
CA SER A 166 8.81 -11.35 -7.22
C SER A 166 8.47 -11.94 -5.84
N ALA A 167 9.47 -12.14 -4.99
CA ALA A 167 9.26 -12.62 -3.62
C ALA A 167 8.49 -11.60 -2.77
N LYS A 168 8.78 -10.30 -2.91
CA LYS A 168 8.07 -9.22 -2.22
C LYS A 168 6.62 -9.11 -2.71
N VAL A 169 6.39 -9.20 -4.02
CA VAL A 169 5.03 -9.24 -4.60
C VAL A 169 4.25 -10.44 -4.07
N ALA A 170 4.85 -11.62 -3.99
CA ALA A 170 4.19 -12.80 -3.44
C ALA A 170 3.76 -12.60 -1.97
N ALA A 171 4.55 -11.88 -1.18
CA ALA A 171 4.22 -11.56 0.21
C ALA A 171 2.96 -10.66 0.34
N LEU A 172 2.63 -9.87 -0.69
CA LEU A 172 1.41 -9.05 -0.72
C LEU A 172 0.12 -9.87 -0.67
N THR A 173 0.16 -11.13 -1.10
CA THR A 173 -1.02 -12.02 -1.05
C THR A 173 -1.52 -12.21 0.39
N GLY A 174 -0.64 -12.15 1.39
CA GLY A 174 -1.02 -12.18 2.80
C GLY A 174 -1.81 -10.94 3.23
N LEU A 175 -1.42 -9.75 2.75
CA LEU A 175 -2.12 -8.48 2.99
C LEU A 175 -3.51 -8.46 2.34
N ALA A 176 -3.68 -9.12 1.19
CA ALA A 176 -4.98 -9.21 0.52
C ALA A 176 -6.03 -9.95 1.37
N ALA A 177 -5.62 -10.98 2.12
CA ALA A 177 -6.53 -11.69 3.03
C ALA A 177 -7.01 -10.80 4.20
N GLU A 178 -6.20 -9.83 4.63
CA GLU A 178 -6.59 -8.88 5.69
C GLU A 178 -7.65 -7.88 5.22
N LEU A 179 -7.80 -7.69 3.90
CA LEU A 179 -8.81 -6.80 3.30
C LEU A 179 -10.19 -7.45 3.17
N GLU A 180 -10.30 -8.78 3.25
CA GLU A 180 -11.56 -9.51 3.08
C GLU A 180 -12.69 -9.00 3.98
N PRO A 181 -12.47 -8.64 5.27
CA PRO A 181 -13.52 -8.09 6.12
C PRO A 181 -14.10 -6.74 5.63
N LEU A 182 -13.38 -6.01 4.77
CA LEU A 182 -13.82 -4.72 4.23
C LEU A 182 -14.77 -4.86 3.02
N THR A 183 -14.93 -6.06 2.45
CA THR A 183 -15.80 -6.29 1.29
C THR A 183 -17.27 -6.45 1.67
N THR A 184 -17.56 -6.66 2.97
CA THR A 184 -18.91 -6.83 3.48
C THR A 184 -19.44 -5.50 4.04
N PRO A 185 -20.60 -4.99 3.57
CA PRO A 185 -21.16 -3.75 4.09
C PRO A 185 -21.51 -3.88 5.58
N ALA A 186 -21.03 -2.92 6.38
CA ALA A 186 -21.22 -2.90 7.83
C ALA A 186 -22.67 -2.62 8.27
N VAL A 187 -23.47 -2.00 7.42
CA VAL A 187 -24.90 -1.72 7.65
C VAL A 187 -25.67 -2.14 6.42
N GLN A 188 -26.63 -3.05 6.59
CA GLN A 188 -27.65 -3.34 5.57
C GLN A 188 -28.86 -2.46 5.86
N LEU A 189 -29.17 -1.55 4.93
CA LEU A 189 -30.43 -0.81 4.97
C LEU A 189 -31.51 -1.74 4.44
N SER A 190 -32.35 -2.24 5.35
CA SER A 190 -33.56 -3.03 5.05
C SER A 190 -34.78 -2.14 4.92
#